data_AF-A0A4R6FSQ4-F1
#
_entry.id   AF-A0A4R6FSQ4-F1
#
_cell.length_a   1.000
_cell.length_b   1.000
_cell.length_c   1.000
_cell.angle_alpha   90.00
_cell.angle_beta   90.00
_cell.angle_gamma   90.00
#
_symmetry.space_group_name_H-M   'P 1'
#
loop_
_entity.id
_entity.type
_entity.pdbx_description
1 polymer ?
#
loop_
_entity_poly.entity_id
_entity_poly.type
_entity_poly.pdbx_seq_one_letter_code
_entity_poly.pdbx_strand_id
1 'polypeptide(L)'
;MTFHSPVILIAEHEDAEWAEISRILTELTITPVRARNGAAAVGVVSRAWRENRTPALMLIDLDLPMLDALGVTRCIRTLGVSEQDMPIIALGRDGDDAEVAACVEAGMQWHLSRPLRAKALVSLIDRWTGAGAIAQDEPAQDLRRDIDPAVLPLVPAFVRRCEACRECAETLLATTPELPDAGVERLCTLMHQLAGSSALFDAVRLGDAARDVERALRAMTDDIDPTDPAQLRALIAEFLAILDEVRRDSGFWTSPAA
;
A
#
# COMPACT_ATOMS: atom_id res chain seq x y z
N MET A 1 -30.60 19.75 4.34
CA MET A 1 -29.80 18.70 3.68
C MET A 1 -29.66 17.58 4.70
N THR A 2 -30.17 16.39 4.40
CA THR A 2 -30.19 15.26 5.33
C THR A 2 -28.83 14.57 5.27
N PHE A 3 -27.93 14.89 6.20
CA PHE A 3 -26.68 14.17 6.37
C PHE A 3 -27.00 12.73 6.77
N HIS A 4 -26.90 11.78 5.84
CA HIS A 4 -26.93 10.37 6.17
C HIS A 4 -25.52 9.97 6.55
N SER A 5 -25.33 9.53 7.81
CA SER A 5 -24.08 8.94 8.26
C SER A 5 -23.76 7.71 7.37
N PRO A 6 -22.52 7.56 6.88
CA PRO A 6 -22.16 6.45 6.00
C PRO A 6 -22.38 5.12 6.73
N VAL A 7 -23.03 4.17 6.05
CA VAL A 7 -23.18 2.80 6.55
C VAL A 7 -21.91 2.03 6.20
N ILE A 8 -21.24 1.48 7.21
CA ILE A 8 -20.05 0.63 7.04
C ILE A 8 -20.41 -0.81 7.39
N LEU A 9 -20.20 -1.73 6.46
CA LEU A 9 -20.36 -3.17 6.72
C LEU A 9 -19.04 -3.75 7.24
N ILE A 10 -19.09 -4.51 8.31
CA ILE A 10 -17.95 -5.24 8.87
C ILE A 10 -18.28 -6.73 8.86
N ALA A 11 -17.49 -7.51 8.15
CA ALA A 11 -17.54 -8.96 8.21
C ALA A 11 -16.51 -9.47 9.22
N GLU A 12 -16.98 -9.76 10.44
CA GLU A 12 -16.18 -10.16 11.60
C GLU A 12 -16.95 -11.18 12.46
N HIS A 13 -16.33 -12.31 12.75
CA HIS A 13 -16.89 -13.43 13.50
C HIS A 13 -16.57 -13.38 15.01
N GLU A 14 -15.45 -12.80 15.41
CA GLU A 14 -15.02 -12.72 16.82
C GLU A 14 -15.70 -11.55 17.55
N ASP A 15 -16.25 -11.83 18.73
CA ASP A 15 -16.99 -10.81 19.50
C ASP A 15 -16.07 -9.74 20.10
N ALA A 16 -14.85 -10.10 20.48
CA ALA A 16 -13.86 -9.17 21.03
C ALA A 16 -13.42 -8.14 19.98
N GLU A 17 -13.08 -8.61 18.77
CA GLU A 17 -12.65 -7.74 17.68
C GLU A 17 -13.80 -6.86 17.17
N TRP A 18 -15.02 -7.41 17.07
CA TRP A 18 -16.20 -6.61 16.80
C TRP A 18 -16.41 -5.50 17.84
N ALA A 19 -16.24 -5.80 19.13
CA ALA A 19 -16.40 -4.80 20.19
C ALA A 19 -15.37 -3.68 20.06
N GLU A 20 -14.13 -4.00 19.69
CA GLU A 20 -13.08 -2.99 19.45
C GLU A 20 -13.39 -2.11 18.24
N ILE A 21 -13.67 -2.71 17.07
CA ILE A 21 -13.93 -1.96 15.84
C ILE A 21 -15.20 -1.13 15.98
N SER A 22 -16.28 -1.73 16.50
CA SER A 22 -17.56 -1.01 16.65
C SER A 22 -17.48 0.15 17.63
N ARG A 23 -16.68 0.04 18.71
CA ARG A 23 -16.42 1.15 19.63
C ARG A 23 -15.75 2.32 18.89
N ILE A 24 -14.67 2.04 18.15
CA ILE A 24 -13.95 3.08 17.38
C ILE A 24 -14.90 3.78 16.40
N LEU A 25 -15.73 3.03 15.68
CA LEU A 25 -16.66 3.62 14.70
C LEU A 25 -17.80 4.40 15.35
N THR A 26 -18.31 3.93 16.48
CA THR A 26 -19.37 4.62 17.21
C THR A 26 -18.86 5.95 17.79
N GLU A 27 -17.60 6.00 18.23
CA GLU A 27 -16.92 7.25 18.65
C GLU A 27 -16.86 8.29 17.51
N LEU A 28 -16.86 7.83 16.26
CA LEU A 28 -16.88 8.67 15.06
C LEU A 28 -18.29 8.96 14.55
N THR A 29 -19.34 8.63 15.30
CA THR A 29 -20.75 8.78 14.89
C THR A 29 -21.15 7.97 13.64
N ILE A 30 -20.34 6.97 13.30
CA ILE A 30 -20.58 6.04 12.21
C ILE A 30 -21.35 4.84 12.76
N THR A 31 -22.36 4.38 12.03
CA THR A 31 -23.12 3.19 12.40
C THR A 31 -22.59 1.97 11.66
N PRO A 32 -21.80 1.09 12.33
CA PRO A 32 -21.38 -0.16 11.72
C PRO A 32 -22.52 -1.18 11.67
N VAL A 33 -22.55 -1.95 10.58
CA VAL A 33 -23.38 -3.14 10.42
C VAL A 33 -22.47 -4.36 10.49
N ARG A 34 -22.79 -5.32 11.36
CA ARG A 34 -22.02 -6.56 11.47
C ARG A 34 -22.58 -7.66 10.57
N ALA A 35 -21.70 -8.33 9.84
CA ALA A 35 -21.90 -9.68 9.32
C ALA A 35 -20.98 -10.65 10.07
N ARG A 36 -21.55 -11.70 10.68
CA ARG A 36 -20.77 -12.67 11.50
C ARG A 36 -20.02 -13.72 10.68
N ASN A 37 -20.24 -13.77 9.36
CA ASN A 37 -19.57 -14.68 8.44
C ASN A 37 -19.73 -14.18 7.00
N GLY A 38 -19.00 -14.80 6.06
CA GLY A 38 -19.03 -14.43 4.65
C GLY A 38 -20.40 -14.55 3.99
N ALA A 39 -21.20 -15.58 4.32
CA ALA A 39 -22.54 -15.75 3.76
C ALA A 39 -23.49 -14.62 4.17
N ALA A 40 -23.42 -14.21 5.45
CA ALA A 40 -24.17 -13.06 5.96
C ALA A 40 -23.73 -11.77 5.26
N ALA A 41 -22.44 -11.58 5.02
CA ALA A 41 -21.92 -10.40 4.32
C ALA A 41 -22.45 -10.30 2.89
N VAL A 42 -22.36 -11.38 2.11
CA VAL A 42 -22.94 -11.45 0.75
C VAL A 42 -24.44 -11.20 0.79
N GLY A 43 -25.16 -11.76 1.77
CA GLY A 43 -26.60 -11.55 1.94
C GLY A 43 -26.98 -10.09 2.18
N VAL A 44 -26.23 -9.40 3.06
CA VAL A 44 -26.43 -7.96 3.33
C VAL A 44 -26.18 -7.14 2.07
N VAL A 45 -25.05 -7.37 1.39
CA VAL A 45 -24.68 -6.61 0.18
C VAL A 45 -25.64 -6.87 -0.96
N SER A 46 -26.02 -8.12 -1.22
CA SER A 46 -26.98 -8.48 -2.27
C SER A 46 -28.33 -7.79 -2.07
N ARG A 47 -28.81 -7.72 -0.83
CA ARG A 47 -30.07 -7.03 -0.51
C ARG A 47 -29.92 -5.52 -0.68
N ALA A 48 -28.86 -4.94 -0.10
CA ALA A 48 -28.58 -3.52 -0.17
C ALA A 48 -28.42 -3.03 -1.61
N TRP A 49 -27.74 -3.80 -2.47
CA TRP A 49 -27.55 -3.51 -3.89
C TRP A 49 -28.88 -3.45 -4.64
N ARG A 50 -29.76 -4.45 -4.46
CA ARG A 50 -31.10 -4.47 -5.08
C ARG A 50 -32.01 -3.33 -4.62
N GLU A 51 -31.79 -2.84 -3.41
CA GLU A 51 -32.57 -1.75 -2.81
C GLU A 51 -31.93 -0.37 -3.03
N ASN A 52 -30.81 -0.29 -3.76
CA ASN A 52 -30.03 0.93 -3.99
C ASN A 52 -29.60 1.62 -2.68
N ARG A 53 -29.21 0.82 -1.69
CA ARG A 53 -28.76 1.20 -0.34
C ARG A 53 -27.42 0.56 0.02
N THR A 54 -26.53 0.42 -0.96
CA THR A 54 -25.21 -0.19 -0.79
C THR A 54 -24.44 0.50 0.34
N PRO A 55 -23.77 -0.25 1.24
CA PRO A 55 -22.85 0.34 2.19
C PRO A 55 -21.81 1.22 1.50
N ALA A 56 -21.34 2.27 2.17
CA ALA A 56 -20.30 3.13 1.63
C ALA A 56 -18.92 2.46 1.61
N LEU A 57 -18.73 1.46 2.48
CA LEU A 57 -17.49 0.72 2.65
C LEU A 57 -17.77 -0.64 3.28
N MET A 58 -17.02 -1.65 2.88
CA MET A 58 -16.95 -2.92 3.59
C MET A 58 -15.54 -3.16 4.14
N LEU A 59 -15.46 -3.51 5.42
CA LEU A 59 -14.27 -4.08 6.05
C LEU A 59 -14.50 -5.59 6.19
N ILE A 60 -13.55 -6.40 5.76
CA ILE A 60 -13.66 -7.86 5.77
C ILE A 60 -12.45 -8.49 6.45
N ASP A 61 -12.68 -9.25 7.51
CA ASP A 61 -11.60 -10.01 8.13
C ASP A 61 -11.16 -11.18 7.23
N LEU A 62 -9.86 -11.35 7.01
CA LEU A 62 -9.31 -12.43 6.18
C LEU A 62 -9.47 -13.81 6.83
N ASP A 63 -9.43 -13.89 8.16
CA ASP A 63 -9.61 -15.10 8.97
C ASP A 63 -11.10 -15.41 9.23
N LEU A 64 -11.98 -15.10 8.26
CA LEU A 64 -13.41 -15.39 8.32
C LEU A 64 -13.71 -16.91 8.20
N PRO A 65 -14.56 -17.47 9.09
CA PRO A 65 -14.93 -18.88 9.03
C PRO A 65 -15.91 -19.19 7.88
N MET A 66 -15.83 -20.44 7.38
CA MET A 66 -16.69 -21.08 6.36
C MET A 66 -16.55 -20.54 4.94
N LEU A 67 -16.50 -19.22 4.76
CA LEU A 67 -16.40 -18.55 3.47
C LEU A 67 -15.22 -17.59 3.52
N ASP A 68 -14.14 -17.98 2.85
CA ASP A 68 -12.92 -17.19 2.67
C ASP A 68 -13.26 -15.78 2.15
N ALA A 69 -12.66 -14.76 2.75
CA ALA A 69 -12.83 -13.34 2.43
C ALA A 69 -12.61 -13.05 0.94
N LEU A 70 -11.68 -13.74 0.28
CA LEU A 70 -11.46 -13.62 -1.15
C LEU A 70 -12.68 -14.12 -1.94
N GLY A 71 -13.25 -15.25 -1.51
CA GLY A 71 -14.47 -15.82 -2.09
C GLY A 71 -15.69 -14.91 -1.90
N VAL A 72 -15.84 -14.31 -0.73
CA VAL A 72 -16.88 -13.31 -0.44
C VAL A 72 -16.76 -12.12 -1.39
N THR A 73 -15.55 -11.59 -1.54
CA THR A 73 -15.27 -10.44 -2.40
C THR A 73 -15.60 -10.75 -3.85
N ARG A 74 -15.10 -11.89 -4.39
CA ARG A 74 -15.44 -12.34 -5.75
C ARG A 74 -16.94 -12.51 -5.95
N CYS A 75 -17.65 -13.04 -4.96
CA CYS A 75 -19.10 -13.18 -5.02
C CYS A 75 -19.80 -11.82 -5.12
N ILE A 76 -19.41 -10.85 -4.29
CA ILE A 76 -19.94 -9.48 -4.32
C ILE A 76 -19.67 -8.82 -5.69
N ARG A 77 -18.45 -8.94 -6.22
CA ARG A 77 -18.12 -8.41 -7.56
C ARG A 77 -18.95 -9.05 -8.67
N THR A 78 -19.24 -10.34 -8.56
CA THR A 78 -20.11 -11.07 -9.51
C THR A 78 -21.58 -10.61 -9.45
N LEU A 79 -22.03 -10.00 -8.34
CA LEU A 79 -23.35 -9.36 -8.26
C LEU A 79 -23.45 -8.04 -9.05
N GLY A 80 -22.32 -7.54 -9.57
CA GLY A 80 -22.23 -6.29 -10.31
C GLY A 80 -21.87 -5.08 -9.45
N VAL A 81 -21.53 -5.27 -8.16
CA VAL A 81 -21.08 -4.19 -7.28
C VAL A 81 -19.62 -3.87 -7.62
N SER A 82 -19.38 -2.73 -8.27
CA SER A 82 -18.03 -2.31 -8.64
C SER A 82 -17.23 -1.79 -7.45
N GLU A 83 -15.92 -1.61 -7.65
CA GLU A 83 -15.03 -1.00 -6.66
C GLU A 83 -15.43 0.44 -6.31
N GLN A 84 -16.05 1.15 -7.26
CA GLN A 84 -16.54 2.51 -7.08
C GLN A 84 -17.86 2.55 -6.31
N ASP A 85 -18.71 1.52 -6.48
CA ASP A 85 -19.99 1.42 -5.77
C ASP A 85 -19.77 1.10 -4.28
N MET A 86 -18.80 0.23 -3.99
CA MET A 86 -18.45 -0.16 -2.63
C MET A 86 -17.01 -0.69 -2.56
N PRO A 87 -16.06 0.09 -2.00
CA PRO A 87 -14.74 -0.42 -1.68
C PRO A 87 -14.81 -1.53 -0.63
N ILE A 88 -13.96 -2.54 -0.79
CA ILE A 88 -13.79 -3.67 0.13
C ILE A 88 -12.34 -3.67 0.61
N ILE A 89 -12.17 -3.66 1.92
CA ILE A 89 -10.86 -3.52 2.58
C ILE A 89 -10.64 -4.73 3.47
N ALA A 90 -9.55 -5.44 3.23
CA ALA A 90 -9.12 -6.56 4.06
C ALA A 90 -8.65 -6.07 5.43
N LEU A 91 -9.08 -6.76 6.49
CA LEU A 91 -8.49 -6.71 7.82
C LEU A 91 -7.75 -8.04 8.01
N GLY A 92 -6.48 -7.98 8.34
CA GLY A 92 -5.67 -9.20 8.45
C GLY A 92 -4.40 -8.96 9.21
N ARG A 93 -3.58 -10.01 9.36
CA ARG A 93 -2.20 -9.85 9.83
C ARG A 93 -1.35 -9.23 8.72
N ASP A 94 -0.10 -8.91 8.98
CA ASP A 94 0.80 -8.53 7.89
C ASP A 94 0.86 -9.67 6.85
N GLY A 95 0.22 -9.43 5.71
CA GLY A 95 0.16 -10.39 4.61
C GLY A 95 1.48 -10.41 3.84
N ASP A 96 1.85 -11.58 3.35
CA ASP A 96 2.94 -11.69 2.38
C ASP A 96 2.48 -11.18 0.99
N ASP A 97 3.43 -11.06 0.06
CA ASP A 97 3.13 -10.56 -1.28
C ASP A 97 2.09 -11.40 -2.02
N ALA A 98 2.00 -12.70 -1.72
CA ALA A 98 1.03 -13.59 -2.35
C ALA A 98 -0.38 -13.37 -1.80
N GLU A 99 -0.52 -13.15 -0.50
CA GLU A 99 -1.80 -12.82 0.15
C GLU A 99 -2.32 -11.46 -0.30
N VAL A 100 -1.45 -10.45 -0.38
CA VAL A 100 -1.81 -9.11 -0.89
C VAL A 100 -2.23 -9.19 -2.36
N ALA A 101 -1.48 -9.93 -3.19
CA ALA A 101 -1.85 -10.13 -4.59
C ALA A 101 -3.22 -10.82 -4.72
N ALA A 102 -3.48 -11.85 -3.91
CA ALA A 102 -4.76 -12.55 -3.92
C ALA A 102 -5.93 -11.64 -3.50
N CYS A 103 -5.72 -10.73 -2.55
CA CYS A 103 -6.72 -9.72 -2.16
C CYS A 103 -7.05 -8.77 -3.32
N VAL A 104 -6.01 -8.27 -3.99
CA VAL A 104 -6.18 -7.37 -5.15
C VAL A 104 -6.89 -8.10 -6.30
N GLU A 105 -6.47 -9.32 -6.63
CA GLU A 105 -7.11 -10.14 -7.68
C GLU A 105 -8.58 -10.46 -7.35
N ALA A 106 -8.93 -10.59 -6.07
CA ALA A 106 -10.32 -10.76 -5.65
C ALA A 106 -11.17 -9.48 -5.80
N GLY A 107 -10.53 -8.31 -5.98
CA GLY A 107 -11.18 -7.01 -6.14
C GLY A 107 -11.28 -6.20 -4.84
N MET A 108 -10.36 -6.41 -3.91
CA MET A 108 -10.19 -5.58 -2.71
C MET A 108 -9.26 -4.40 -2.98
N GLN A 109 -9.52 -3.26 -2.33
CA GLN A 109 -8.84 -2.00 -2.62
C GLN A 109 -7.67 -1.72 -1.66
N TRP A 110 -7.66 -2.35 -0.49
CA TRP A 110 -6.65 -2.12 0.53
C TRP A 110 -6.58 -3.26 1.54
N HIS A 111 -5.44 -3.36 2.22
CA HIS A 111 -5.20 -4.26 3.33
C HIS A 111 -4.80 -3.46 4.58
N LEU A 112 -5.53 -3.64 5.68
CA LEU A 112 -5.27 -2.99 6.96
C LEU A 112 -4.79 -4.02 7.97
N SER A 113 -3.51 -3.93 8.34
CA SER A 113 -2.89 -4.85 9.29
C SER A 113 -3.41 -4.66 10.72
N ARG A 114 -3.61 -5.78 11.40
CA ARG A 114 -3.84 -5.87 12.85
C ARG A 114 -2.50 -5.76 13.60
N PRO A 115 -2.44 -5.13 14.79
CA PRO A 115 -3.57 -4.61 15.57
C PRO A 115 -4.14 -3.30 15.00
N LEU A 116 -5.47 -3.18 14.99
CA LEU A 116 -6.18 -2.05 14.42
C LEU A 116 -5.99 -0.79 15.27
N ARG A 117 -5.27 0.18 14.74
CA ARG A 117 -5.10 1.49 15.40
C ARG A 117 -6.27 2.41 15.02
N ALA A 118 -6.90 3.04 16.00
CA ALA A 118 -8.02 3.95 15.78
C ALA A 118 -7.71 5.02 14.71
N LYS A 119 -6.54 5.67 14.78
CA LYS A 119 -6.10 6.67 13.78
C LYS A 119 -6.07 6.09 12.36
N ALA A 120 -5.55 4.88 12.18
CA ALA A 120 -5.46 4.24 10.87
C ALA A 120 -6.83 3.88 10.31
N LEU A 121 -7.73 3.36 11.16
CA LEU A 121 -9.10 3.05 10.78
C LEU A 121 -9.89 4.32 10.41
N VAL A 122 -9.73 5.41 11.18
CA VAL A 122 -10.34 6.72 10.90
C VAL A 122 -9.88 7.25 9.54
N SER A 123 -8.56 7.33 9.32
CA SER A 123 -8.00 7.84 8.06
C SER A 123 -8.44 7.02 6.86
N LEU A 124 -8.54 5.70 7.02
CA LEU A 124 -9.03 4.82 5.97
C LEU A 124 -10.50 5.10 5.65
N ILE A 125 -11.35 5.25 6.66
CA ILE A 125 -12.77 5.51 6.45
C ILE A 125 -13.01 6.87 5.83
N ASP A 126 -12.33 7.90 6.31
CA ASP A 126 -12.42 9.25 5.75
C ASP A 126 -12.01 9.24 4.27
N ARG A 127 -10.89 8.55 3.95
CA ARG A 127 -10.41 8.36 2.57
C ARG A 127 -11.45 7.74 1.64
N TRP A 128 -12.16 6.70 2.09
CA TRP A 128 -13.06 5.92 1.22
C TRP A 128 -14.52 6.35 1.26
N THR A 129 -14.95 7.08 2.29
CA THR A 129 -16.35 7.52 2.43
C THR A 129 -16.52 9.03 2.22
N GLY A 130 -15.43 9.82 2.25
CA GLY A 130 -15.48 11.27 2.14
C GLY A 130 -16.27 11.94 3.27
N ALA A 131 -16.48 11.24 4.39
CA ALA A 131 -17.32 11.65 5.51
C ALA A 131 -16.69 12.74 6.40
N GLY A 132 -15.79 13.56 5.84
CA GLY A 132 -15.02 14.58 6.53
C GLY A 132 -15.87 15.43 7.47
N ALA A 133 -15.73 15.15 8.77
CA ALA A 133 -16.22 16.00 9.85
C ALA A 133 -15.48 15.73 11.17
N ILE A 134 -14.14 15.74 11.18
CA ILE A 134 -13.38 16.31 12.31
C ILE A 134 -12.19 17.08 11.74
N ALA A 135 -12.36 18.39 11.59
CA ALA A 135 -11.25 19.32 11.47
C ALA A 135 -10.76 19.69 12.88
N GLN A 136 -9.45 19.48 13.10
CA GLN A 136 -8.57 20.17 14.04
C GLN A 136 -8.66 19.78 15.53
N ASP A 137 -7.72 18.94 15.96
CA ASP A 137 -6.74 19.31 17.00
C ASP A 137 -5.42 18.58 16.71
N GLU A 138 -4.36 19.34 16.41
CA GLU A 138 -2.97 18.88 16.34
C GLU A 138 -2.24 19.35 17.63
N PRO A 139 -1.13 18.72 18.08
CA PRO A 139 -0.20 17.97 17.25
C PRO A 139 0.23 16.61 17.83
N ALA A 140 0.40 15.64 16.93
CA ALA A 140 1.39 14.59 17.13
C ALA A 140 2.05 14.33 15.78
N GLN A 141 3.26 14.88 15.65
CA GLN A 141 4.19 14.65 14.56
C GLN A 141 4.24 13.16 14.21
N ASP A 142 3.64 12.80 13.08
CA ASP A 142 4.00 11.60 12.35
C ASP A 142 4.01 12.01 10.88
N LEU A 143 5.16 12.59 10.48
CA LEU A 143 5.51 13.07 9.15
C LEU A 143 5.64 11.87 8.19
N ARG A 144 4.59 11.08 8.01
CA ARG A 144 4.51 10.13 6.90
C ARG A 144 3.80 10.85 5.77
N ARG A 145 4.57 11.25 4.76
CA ARG A 145 4.11 12.07 3.63
C ARG A 145 2.82 11.52 3.04
N ASP A 146 1.76 12.33 3.05
CA ASP A 146 0.56 12.08 2.26
C ASP A 146 0.95 12.09 0.79
N ILE A 147 1.05 10.93 0.16
CA ILE A 147 1.20 10.83 -1.29
C ILE A 147 -0.09 11.33 -1.95
N ASP A 148 0.04 12.03 -3.08
CA ASP A 148 -1.09 12.37 -3.94
C ASP A 148 -1.94 11.11 -4.28
N PRO A 149 -3.25 11.11 -3.98
CA PRO A 149 -4.15 10.01 -4.32
C PRO A 149 -4.12 9.60 -5.80
N ALA A 150 -3.80 10.53 -6.71
CA ALA A 150 -3.71 10.27 -8.14
C ALA A 150 -2.58 9.29 -8.51
N VAL A 151 -1.54 9.16 -7.68
CA VAL A 151 -0.41 8.27 -7.95
C VAL A 151 -0.49 6.95 -7.18
N LEU A 152 -1.52 6.74 -6.34
CA LEU A 152 -1.73 5.48 -5.60
C LEU A 152 -1.75 4.22 -6.49
N PRO A 153 -2.40 4.22 -7.67
CA PRO A 153 -2.35 3.05 -8.58
C PRO A 153 -0.93 2.73 -9.08
N LEU A 154 0.00 3.68 -8.99
CA LEU A 154 1.39 3.53 -9.43
C LEU A 154 2.32 3.06 -8.31
N VAL A 155 1.88 3.12 -7.04
CA VAL A 155 2.69 2.70 -5.88
C VAL A 155 3.23 1.28 -6.02
N PRO A 156 2.44 0.25 -6.42
CA PRO A 156 2.97 -1.11 -6.55
C PRO A 156 4.09 -1.21 -7.59
N ALA A 157 3.96 -0.47 -8.70
CA ALA A 157 4.99 -0.45 -9.74
C ALA A 157 6.26 0.28 -9.28
N PHE A 158 6.11 1.32 -8.47
CA PHE A 158 7.22 2.06 -7.89
C PHE A 158 7.98 1.23 -6.84
N VAL A 159 7.27 0.59 -5.91
CA VAL A 159 7.86 -0.30 -4.89
C VAL A 159 8.63 -1.45 -5.55
N ARG A 160 8.02 -2.14 -6.53
CA ARG A 160 8.72 -3.21 -7.29
C ARG A 160 10.00 -2.71 -7.95
N ARG A 161 10.00 -1.49 -8.49
CA ARG A 161 11.18 -0.92 -9.14
C ARG A 161 12.28 -0.64 -8.13
N CYS A 162 11.93 -0.10 -6.97
CA CYS A 162 12.86 0.13 -5.89
C CYS A 162 13.48 -1.17 -5.35
N GLU A 163 12.68 -2.23 -5.21
CA GLU A 163 13.16 -3.54 -4.78
C GLU A 163 14.07 -4.18 -5.82
N ALA A 164 13.71 -4.10 -7.10
CA ALA A 164 14.59 -4.54 -8.18
C ALA A 164 15.92 -3.76 -8.21
N CYS A 165 15.89 -2.44 -7.94
CA CYS A 165 17.10 -1.62 -7.80
C CYS A 165 17.97 -2.11 -6.63
N ARG A 166 17.35 -2.37 -5.46
CA ARG A 166 18.05 -2.87 -4.27
C ARG A 166 18.72 -4.21 -4.54
N GLU A 167 17.98 -5.19 -5.05
CA GLU A 167 18.49 -6.54 -5.34
C GLU A 167 19.69 -6.49 -6.29
N CYS A 168 19.58 -5.71 -7.38
CA CYS A 168 20.67 -5.55 -8.35
C CYS A 168 21.88 -4.83 -7.72
N ALA A 169 21.64 -3.77 -6.95
CA ALA A 169 22.69 -3.02 -6.25
C ALA A 169 23.45 -3.88 -5.23
N GLU A 170 22.73 -4.62 -4.38
CA GLU A 170 23.33 -5.51 -3.37
C GLU A 170 24.11 -6.64 -4.02
N THR A 171 23.60 -7.22 -5.10
CA THR A 171 24.33 -8.23 -5.88
C THR A 171 25.64 -7.68 -6.43
N LEU A 172 25.62 -6.46 -7.00
CA LEU A 172 26.82 -5.79 -7.50
C LEU A 172 27.82 -5.44 -6.39
N LEU A 173 27.34 -5.03 -5.20
CA LEU A 173 28.19 -4.79 -4.03
C LEU A 173 28.83 -6.07 -3.48
N ALA A 174 28.10 -7.19 -3.51
CA ALA A 174 28.56 -8.50 -3.03
C ALA A 174 29.57 -9.19 -3.96
N THR A 175 29.66 -8.75 -5.23
CA THR A 175 30.56 -9.34 -6.22
C THR A 175 31.96 -8.70 -6.17
N THR A 176 33.01 -9.52 -6.07
CA THR A 176 34.44 -9.13 -6.11
C THR A 176 35.00 -9.13 -7.54
N PRO A 177 36.13 -8.43 -7.78
CA PRO A 177 36.24 -6.98 -8.04
C PRO A 177 35.69 -6.53 -9.41
N GLU A 178 35.40 -7.45 -10.33
CA GLU A 178 34.93 -7.15 -11.69
C GLU A 178 33.40 -7.20 -11.71
N LEU A 179 32.78 -6.07 -12.04
CA LEU A 179 31.33 -5.95 -12.13
C LEU A 179 30.89 -6.57 -13.47
N PRO A 180 30.00 -7.57 -13.48
CA PRO A 180 29.54 -8.16 -14.73
C PRO A 180 28.73 -7.15 -15.55
N ASP A 181 29.06 -7.00 -16.85
CA ASP A 181 28.45 -6.03 -17.77
C ASP A 181 26.91 -6.09 -17.77
N ALA A 182 26.35 -7.31 -17.76
CA ALA A 182 24.90 -7.52 -17.73
C ALA A 182 24.24 -7.00 -16.44
N GLY A 183 24.95 -7.03 -15.31
CA GLY A 183 24.47 -6.48 -14.04
C GLY A 183 24.52 -4.95 -14.04
N VAL A 184 25.59 -4.37 -14.60
CA VAL A 184 25.78 -2.92 -14.75
C VAL A 184 24.70 -2.32 -15.65
N GLU A 185 24.47 -2.92 -16.82
CA GLU A 185 23.45 -2.45 -17.79
C GLU A 185 22.03 -2.53 -17.20
N ARG A 186 21.73 -3.63 -16.48
CA ARG A 186 20.46 -3.81 -15.79
C ARG A 186 20.26 -2.77 -14.69
N LEU A 187 21.26 -2.54 -13.83
CA LEU A 187 21.16 -1.55 -12.77
C LEU A 187 21.03 -0.13 -13.36
N CYS A 188 21.77 0.20 -14.40
CA CYS A 188 21.68 1.49 -15.09
C CYS A 188 20.27 1.77 -15.60
N THR A 189 19.65 0.77 -16.25
CA THR A 189 18.26 0.87 -16.73
C THR A 189 17.26 1.07 -15.60
N LEU A 190 17.41 0.33 -14.51
CA LEU A 190 16.53 0.43 -13.34
C LEU A 190 16.67 1.80 -12.65
N MET A 191 17.89 2.31 -12.51
CA MET A 191 18.17 3.63 -11.95
C MET A 191 17.56 4.76 -12.79
N HIS A 192 17.69 4.68 -14.11
CA HIS A 192 17.07 5.62 -15.03
C HIS A 192 15.55 5.69 -14.85
N GLN A 193 14.91 4.51 -14.85
CA GLN A 193 13.47 4.40 -14.68
C GLN A 193 13.00 4.86 -13.29
N LEU A 194 13.81 4.59 -12.25
CA LEU A 194 13.51 5.00 -10.88
C LEU A 194 13.57 6.52 -10.78
N ALA A 195 14.68 7.13 -11.22
CA ALA A 195 14.90 8.57 -11.21
C ALA A 195 13.79 9.36 -11.92
N GLY A 196 13.26 8.85 -13.03
CA GLY A 196 12.15 9.47 -13.76
C GLY A 196 10.79 9.36 -13.04
N SER A 197 10.62 8.39 -12.14
CA SER A 197 9.37 8.15 -11.42
C SER A 197 9.34 8.65 -9.98
N SER A 198 10.50 8.91 -9.36
CA SER A 198 10.60 9.29 -7.94
C SER A 198 9.91 10.61 -7.60
N ALA A 199 9.81 11.53 -8.55
CA ALA A 199 9.13 12.82 -8.35
C ALA A 199 7.62 12.66 -8.09
N LEU A 200 6.99 11.62 -8.65
CA LEU A 200 5.56 11.33 -8.44
C LEU A 200 5.23 10.95 -7.00
N PHE A 201 6.23 10.47 -6.24
CA PHE A 201 6.07 9.98 -4.86
C PHE A 201 6.74 10.90 -3.83
N ASP A 202 7.03 12.15 -4.20
CA ASP A 202 7.80 13.11 -3.40
C ASP A 202 9.18 12.57 -2.93
N ALA A 203 9.71 11.57 -3.64
CA ALA A 203 10.98 10.91 -3.31
C ALA A 203 12.16 11.56 -4.05
N VAL A 204 12.23 12.90 -4.05
CA VAL A 204 13.20 13.67 -4.85
C VAL A 204 14.65 13.24 -4.56
N ARG A 205 15.01 13.10 -3.28
CA ARG A 205 16.35 12.63 -2.86
C ARG A 205 16.69 11.24 -3.40
N LEU A 206 15.72 10.32 -3.44
CA LEU A 206 15.91 9.00 -4.01
C LEU A 206 16.12 9.08 -5.53
N GLY A 207 15.37 9.95 -6.20
CA GLY A 207 15.54 10.20 -7.63
C GLY A 207 16.88 10.82 -8.00
N ASP A 208 17.40 11.72 -7.17
CA ASP A 208 18.72 12.34 -7.34
C ASP A 208 19.84 11.31 -7.14
N ALA A 209 19.78 10.53 -6.05
CA ALA A 209 20.73 9.45 -5.78
C ALA A 209 20.73 8.39 -6.90
N ALA A 210 19.57 8.00 -7.41
CA ALA A 210 19.46 7.09 -8.55
C ALA A 210 20.14 7.67 -9.81
N ARG A 211 20.00 8.97 -10.07
CA ARG A 211 20.65 9.67 -11.19
C ARG A 211 22.17 9.71 -11.06
N ASP A 212 22.69 9.87 -9.84
CA ASP A 212 24.13 9.88 -9.60
C ASP A 212 24.74 8.48 -9.80
N VAL A 213 24.04 7.42 -9.35
CA VAL A 213 24.42 6.03 -9.66
C VAL A 213 24.34 5.75 -11.17
N GLU A 214 23.28 6.20 -11.86
CA GLU A 214 23.13 6.04 -13.31
C GLU A 214 24.31 6.67 -14.07
N ARG A 215 24.70 7.91 -13.72
CA ARG A 215 25.83 8.61 -14.36
C ARG A 215 27.14 7.87 -14.15
N ALA A 216 27.40 7.38 -12.93
CA ALA A 216 28.60 6.62 -12.61
C ALA A 216 28.69 5.31 -13.42
N LEU A 217 27.58 4.57 -13.53
CA LEU A 217 27.53 3.33 -14.33
C LEU A 217 27.80 3.60 -15.81
N ARG A 218 27.21 4.65 -16.39
CA ARG A 218 27.45 5.03 -17.79
C ARG A 218 28.89 5.44 -18.05
N ALA A 219 29.48 6.24 -17.16
CA ALA A 219 30.88 6.67 -17.29
C ALA A 219 31.87 5.49 -17.29
N MET A 220 31.56 4.39 -16.57
CA MET A 220 32.32 3.15 -16.64
C MET A 220 32.15 2.37 -17.94
N THR A 221 31.00 2.52 -18.61
CA THR A 221 30.69 1.81 -19.86
C THR A 221 31.24 2.56 -21.08
N ASP A 222 31.31 3.89 -21.01
CA ASP A 222 31.66 4.77 -22.13
C ASP A 222 33.18 5.00 -22.29
N ASP A 223 34.05 4.44 -21.45
CA ASP A 223 35.54 4.48 -21.54
C ASP A 223 36.16 5.91 -21.59
N ILE A 224 35.35 6.95 -21.34
CA ILE A 224 35.73 8.38 -21.47
C ILE A 224 36.28 8.95 -20.15
N ASP A 225 35.87 8.42 -19.00
CA ASP A 225 36.45 8.70 -17.66
C ASP A 225 35.94 7.63 -16.66
N PRO A 226 36.62 6.49 -16.51
CA PRO A 226 36.11 5.37 -15.74
C PRO A 226 35.94 5.80 -14.28
N THR A 227 34.70 5.81 -13.81
CA THR A 227 34.41 6.12 -12.41
C THR A 227 35.12 5.10 -11.53
N ASP A 228 35.81 5.58 -10.49
CA ASP A 228 36.49 4.72 -9.52
C ASP A 228 35.48 3.70 -8.95
N PRO A 229 35.75 2.39 -9.03
CA PRO A 229 34.88 1.37 -8.43
C PRO A 229 34.59 1.60 -6.94
N ALA A 230 35.49 2.26 -6.20
CA ALA A 230 35.23 2.66 -4.81
C ALA A 230 34.17 3.77 -4.73
N GLN A 231 34.22 4.73 -5.65
CA GLN A 231 33.24 5.82 -5.73
C GLN A 231 31.85 5.31 -6.15
N LEU A 232 31.77 4.39 -7.13
CA LEU A 232 30.50 3.77 -7.50
C LEU A 232 29.89 3.01 -6.31
N ARG A 233 30.70 2.23 -5.58
CA ARG A 233 30.23 1.52 -4.38
C ARG A 233 29.71 2.47 -3.30
N ALA A 234 30.36 3.61 -3.10
CA ALA A 234 29.91 4.64 -2.16
C ALA A 234 28.54 5.22 -2.57
N LEU A 235 28.36 5.55 -3.87
CA LEU A 235 27.09 6.05 -4.40
C LEU A 235 25.96 5.02 -4.27
N ILE A 236 26.25 3.74 -4.52
CA ILE A 236 25.27 2.66 -4.34
C ILE A 236 24.88 2.53 -2.86
N ALA A 237 25.85 2.59 -1.94
CA ALA A 237 25.56 2.51 -0.51
C ALA A 237 24.72 3.71 -0.02
N GLU A 238 25.00 4.92 -0.51
CA GLU A 238 24.19 6.11 -0.23
C GLU A 238 22.77 5.98 -0.77
N PHE A 239 22.62 5.50 -2.01
CA PHE A 239 21.32 5.20 -2.61
C PHE A 239 20.50 4.22 -1.75
N LEU A 240 21.12 3.12 -1.28
CA LEU A 240 20.45 2.14 -0.44
C LEU A 240 19.99 2.73 0.90
N ALA A 241 20.82 3.57 1.54
CA ALA A 241 20.47 4.25 2.77
C ALA A 241 19.28 5.21 2.60
N ILE A 242 19.25 5.98 1.51
CA ILE A 242 18.12 6.86 1.18
C ILE A 242 16.87 6.04 0.87
N LEU A 243 17.03 4.90 0.19
CA LEU A 243 15.94 3.99 -0.10
C LEU A 243 15.33 3.41 1.19
N ASP A 244 16.14 3.07 2.20
CA ASP A 244 15.66 2.64 3.52
C ASP A 244 14.92 3.75 4.27
N GLU A 245 15.39 5.00 4.14
CA GLU A 245 14.72 6.17 4.71
C GLU A 245 13.33 6.35 4.07
N VAL A 246 13.25 6.31 2.73
CA VAL A 246 11.96 6.35 2.00
C VAL A 246 11.08 5.18 2.40
N ARG A 247 11.59 3.95 2.48
CA ARG A 247 10.81 2.79 2.92
C ARG A 247 10.22 3.00 4.32
N ARG A 248 10.99 3.55 5.25
CA ARG A 248 10.56 3.79 6.64
C ARG A 248 9.51 4.89 6.75
N ASP A 249 9.68 5.97 5.99
CA ASP A 249 8.96 7.23 6.22
C ASP A 249 7.80 7.44 5.25
N SER A 250 7.74 6.67 4.16
CA SER A 250 6.78 6.88 3.08
C SER A 250 5.35 6.45 3.37
N GLY A 251 5.13 5.61 4.39
CA GLY A 251 3.79 5.15 4.79
C GLY A 251 3.07 4.23 3.78
N PHE A 252 3.64 4.03 2.58
CA PHE A 252 3.11 3.16 1.52
C PHE A 252 3.90 1.87 1.32
N TRP A 253 5.07 1.75 1.95
CA TRP A 253 5.79 0.48 2.03
C TRP A 253 5.19 -0.38 3.14
N THR A 254 4.65 -1.55 2.79
CA THR A 254 3.91 -2.44 3.69
C THR A 254 4.79 -3.47 4.41
N SER A 255 6.11 -3.48 4.18
CA SER A 255 7.04 -4.44 4.78
C SER A 255 8.11 -3.71 5.63
N PRO A 256 8.42 -4.16 6.85
CA PRO A 256 9.40 -3.49 7.72
C PRO A 256 10.78 -3.46 7.05
N ALA A 257 11.57 -2.42 7.32
CA ALA A 257 12.98 -2.40 6.91
C ALA A 257 13.68 -3.60 7.58
N ALA A 258 14.26 -4.48 6.77
CA ALA A 258 15.03 -5.63 7.23
C ALA A 258 16.32 -5.18 7.92
#